data_AF-A0AA37WDB5-F1
#
_entry.id   AF-A0AA37WDB5-F1
#
_cell.length_a   1.000
_cell.length_b   1.000
_cell.length_c   1.000
_cell.angle_alpha   90.00
_cell.angle_beta   90.00
_cell.angle_gamma   90.00
#
_symmetry.space_group_name_H-M   'P 1'
#
loop_
_entity.id
_entity.type
_entity.pdbx_description
1 polymer ?
#
loop_
_entity_poly.entity_id
_entity_poly.type
_entity_poly.pdbx_seq_one_letter_code
_entity_poly.pdbx_strand_id
1 'polypeptide(L)'
;MSSKPTYDFKSDFFKKNPFYKRLAKDHLSLFEIESDVVKWEVVNTRGALKIPCEYHFHFYIKSIVGTNPDLSPVFGKHHIAKVTFPPKYPIEPPELYMQTDLWHPNIKSEGKYKGRICGNTKGFGLGYDLYLLVIRIGEILQFKQYHSENTPPFPEDIKAARWVLEYAEPNGIVNKYKDIAIDDTPLVNIDYSKDRKPADNEPIKEEPPRIKSVDVAPRKVETKIIEEPVISEKENKKPDAIPGKMKINIVAKKAAGKKKIVIQKKNK
;
A
#
# COMPACT_ATOMS: atom_id res chain seq x y z
N MET A 1 -15.53 19.11 -14.84
CA MET A 1 -14.30 19.20 -14.02
C MET A 1 -14.00 20.67 -13.79
N SER A 2 -13.43 21.03 -12.63
CA SER A 2 -12.99 22.41 -12.36
C SER A 2 -11.89 22.82 -13.36
N SER A 3 -11.78 24.10 -13.71
CA SER A 3 -10.69 24.59 -14.55
C SER A 3 -9.35 24.50 -13.80
N LYS A 4 -8.26 24.11 -14.48
CA LYS A 4 -6.92 24.05 -13.88
C LYS A 4 -6.48 25.43 -13.39
N PRO A 5 -6.25 25.64 -12.08
CA PRO A 5 -5.80 26.92 -11.57
C PRO A 5 -4.34 27.16 -11.93
N THR A 6 -3.93 28.43 -11.90
CA THR A 6 -2.53 28.84 -12.04
C THR A 6 -2.05 29.42 -10.71
N TYR A 7 -0.89 28.96 -10.22
CA TYR A 7 -0.27 29.46 -8.99
C TYR A 7 1.09 30.09 -9.30
N ASP A 8 1.31 31.34 -8.88
CA ASP A 8 2.63 31.96 -8.94
C ASP A 8 3.50 31.49 -7.77
N PHE A 9 4.17 30.35 -7.93
CA PHE A 9 5.07 29.78 -6.93
C PHE A 9 6.32 30.62 -6.63
N LYS A 10 6.59 31.68 -7.41
CA LYS A 10 7.69 32.62 -7.17
C LYS A 10 7.25 33.82 -6.32
N SER A 11 5.95 33.99 -6.09
CA SER A 11 5.42 35.02 -5.18
C SER A 11 5.97 34.88 -3.76
N ASP A 12 6.05 36.00 -3.05
CA ASP A 12 6.51 36.03 -1.66
C ASP A 12 5.60 35.23 -0.72
N PHE A 13 4.32 35.09 -1.06
CA PHE A 13 3.38 34.24 -0.33
C PHE A 13 3.88 32.79 -0.27
N PHE A 14 4.16 32.16 -1.42
CA PHE A 14 4.59 30.75 -1.45
C PHE A 14 6.02 30.53 -0.97
N LYS A 15 6.90 31.54 -1.10
CA LYS A 15 8.25 31.48 -0.50
C LYS A 15 8.18 31.40 1.02
N LYS A 16 7.31 32.19 1.65
CA LYS A 16 7.14 32.25 3.11
C LYS A 16 6.24 31.14 3.67
N ASN A 17 5.45 30.49 2.82
CA ASN A 17 4.46 29.50 3.24
C ASN A 17 4.63 28.14 2.52
N PRO A 18 5.59 27.30 2.97
CA PRO A 18 5.86 25.99 2.34
C PRO A 18 4.66 25.02 2.41
N PHE A 19 3.85 25.09 3.45
CA PHE A 19 2.60 24.33 3.58
C PHE A 19 1.64 24.60 2.41
N TYR A 20 1.31 25.87 2.17
CA TYR A 20 0.42 26.26 1.06
C TYR A 20 1.03 25.93 -0.30
N LYS A 21 2.36 26.10 -0.44
CA LYS A 21 3.09 25.69 -1.65
C LYS A 21 2.91 24.21 -1.91
N ARG A 22 2.95 23.39 -0.87
CA ARG A 22 2.76 21.95 -1.00
C ARG A 22 1.33 21.58 -1.39
N LEU A 23 0.32 22.12 -0.71
CA LEU A 23 -1.09 21.89 -1.06
C LEU A 23 -1.41 22.31 -2.50
N ALA A 24 -0.88 23.44 -2.95
CA ALA A 24 -1.07 23.91 -4.31
C ALA A 24 -0.45 22.95 -5.35
N LYS A 25 0.73 22.39 -5.07
CA LYS A 25 1.35 21.37 -5.94
C LYS A 25 0.53 20.09 -6.01
N ASP A 26 0.08 19.59 -4.85
CA ASP A 26 -0.79 18.40 -4.78
C ASP A 26 -2.12 18.63 -5.52
N HIS A 27 -2.69 19.81 -5.41
CA HIS A 27 -3.88 20.16 -6.18
C HIS A 27 -3.62 20.15 -7.69
N LEU A 28 -2.47 20.66 -8.14
CA LEU A 28 -2.12 20.67 -9.56
C LEU A 28 -1.92 19.26 -10.14
N SER A 29 -1.41 18.30 -9.37
CA SER A 29 -1.20 16.94 -9.89
C SER A 29 -2.50 16.15 -10.08
N LEU A 30 -3.60 16.54 -9.43
CA LEU A 30 -4.92 15.98 -9.71
C LEU A 30 -5.42 16.23 -11.15
N PHE A 31 -4.90 17.25 -11.82
CA PHE A 31 -5.24 17.54 -13.21
C PHE A 31 -4.51 16.63 -14.21
N GLU A 32 -3.60 15.78 -13.73
CA GLU A 32 -2.95 14.73 -14.52
C GLU A 32 -3.79 13.44 -14.52
N ILE A 33 -4.82 13.35 -13.67
CA ILE A 33 -5.77 12.23 -13.66
C ILE A 33 -6.75 12.40 -14.83
N GLU A 34 -6.40 11.78 -15.95
CA GLU A 34 -7.34 11.50 -17.04
C GLU A 34 -7.99 10.14 -16.77
N SER A 35 -9.26 10.10 -16.35
CA SER A 35 -9.93 8.87 -15.92
C SER A 35 -11.44 8.91 -16.15
N ASP A 36 -11.99 7.77 -16.59
CA ASP A 36 -13.45 7.57 -16.67
C ASP A 36 -14.05 7.12 -15.34
N VAL A 37 -13.24 6.50 -14.47
CA VAL A 37 -13.68 5.86 -13.22
C VAL A 37 -13.23 6.60 -11.96
N VAL A 38 -12.37 7.60 -12.07
CA VAL A 38 -11.95 8.46 -10.95
C VAL A 38 -12.44 9.88 -11.20
N LYS A 39 -13.26 10.40 -10.30
CA LYS A 39 -13.69 11.80 -10.28
C LYS A 39 -13.38 12.42 -8.92
N TRP A 40 -13.29 13.74 -8.85
CA TRP A 40 -13.02 14.41 -7.58
C TRP A 40 -13.67 15.79 -7.51
N GLU A 41 -13.89 16.23 -6.29
CA GLU A 41 -14.41 17.56 -5.95
C GLU A 41 -13.66 18.14 -4.76
N VAL A 42 -13.56 19.48 -4.73
CA VAL A 42 -13.00 20.21 -3.59
C VAL A 42 -14.12 20.43 -2.58
N VAL A 43 -13.89 19.98 -1.34
CA VAL A 43 -14.83 20.14 -0.23
C VAL A 43 -14.51 21.38 0.58
N ASN A 44 -13.21 21.63 0.81
CA ASN A 44 -12.77 22.75 1.63
C ASN A 44 -11.45 23.35 1.13
N THR A 45 -11.27 24.63 1.42
CA THR A 45 -10.10 25.43 1.04
C THR A 45 -9.54 26.18 2.24
N ARG A 46 -8.27 26.59 2.16
CA ARG A 46 -7.60 27.37 3.21
C ARG A 46 -6.85 28.58 2.66
N GLY A 47 -6.74 29.60 3.51
CA GLY A 47 -6.00 30.82 3.23
C GLY A 47 -6.67 31.75 2.22
N ALA A 48 -6.08 32.94 2.04
CA ALA A 48 -6.62 33.97 1.15
C ALA A 48 -6.69 33.53 -0.32
N LEU A 49 -5.79 32.64 -0.74
CA LEU A 49 -5.75 32.07 -2.09
C LEU A 49 -6.74 30.90 -2.29
N LYS A 50 -7.54 30.56 -1.28
CA LYS A 50 -8.51 29.45 -1.31
C LYS A 50 -7.90 28.15 -1.84
N ILE A 51 -6.72 27.79 -1.33
CA ILE A 51 -6.02 26.59 -1.76
C ILE A 51 -6.75 25.36 -1.18
N PRO A 52 -7.15 24.37 -2.00
CA PRO A 52 -7.86 23.20 -1.51
C PRO A 52 -7.08 22.41 -0.45
N CYS A 53 -7.79 21.98 0.58
CA CYS A 53 -7.25 21.20 1.69
C CYS A 53 -8.11 20.00 2.09
N GLU A 54 -9.23 19.80 1.40
CA GLU A 54 -10.13 18.68 1.62
C GLU A 54 -10.82 18.33 0.30
N TYR A 55 -10.94 17.04 0.03
CA TYR A 55 -11.46 16.51 -1.23
C TYR A 55 -12.38 15.31 -0.98
N HIS A 56 -13.35 15.14 -1.85
CA HIS A 56 -13.98 13.85 -2.10
C HIS A 56 -13.47 13.28 -3.43
N PHE A 57 -13.07 12.02 -3.41
CA PHE A 57 -12.72 11.23 -4.58
C PHE A 57 -13.77 10.16 -4.79
N HIS A 58 -14.35 10.12 -5.97
CA HIS A 58 -15.35 9.16 -6.40
C HIS A 58 -14.67 8.11 -7.27
N PHE A 59 -14.77 6.86 -6.87
CA PHE A 59 -14.26 5.70 -7.59
C PHE A 59 -15.43 4.87 -8.10
N TYR A 60 -15.55 4.72 -9.42
CA TYR A 60 -16.59 3.95 -10.12
C TYR A 60 -16.05 2.58 -10.54
N ILE A 61 -15.66 1.78 -9.56
CA ILE A 61 -15.04 0.46 -9.72
C ILE A 61 -15.70 -0.55 -8.78
N LYS A 62 -15.67 -1.83 -9.13
CA LYS A 62 -16.14 -2.91 -8.27
C LYS A 62 -15.19 -3.09 -7.08
N SER A 63 -15.75 -3.17 -5.88
CA SER A 63 -15.04 -3.51 -4.64
C SER A 63 -15.95 -4.30 -3.71
N ILE A 64 -15.40 -4.80 -2.60
CA ILE A 64 -16.13 -5.59 -1.60
C ILE A 64 -16.61 -4.65 -0.50
N VAL A 65 -17.92 -4.61 -0.28
CA VAL A 65 -18.59 -3.73 0.70
C VAL A 65 -19.01 -4.47 1.97
N GLY A 66 -18.96 -5.80 1.95
CA GLY A 66 -19.35 -6.65 3.06
C GLY A 66 -19.24 -8.14 2.70
N THR A 67 -19.72 -8.99 3.60
CA THR A 67 -19.82 -10.43 3.39
C THR A 67 -21.20 -10.92 3.80
N ASN A 68 -21.67 -11.97 3.13
CA ASN A 68 -22.86 -12.72 3.53
C ASN A 68 -22.55 -13.66 4.71
N PRO A 69 -23.57 -14.27 5.35
CA PRO A 69 -23.36 -15.26 6.41
C PRO A 69 -22.53 -16.48 6.00
N ASP A 70 -22.54 -16.84 4.71
CA ASP A 70 -21.72 -17.90 4.12
C ASP A 70 -20.30 -17.44 3.73
N LEU A 71 -19.93 -16.21 4.13
CA LEU A 71 -18.68 -15.52 3.84
C LEU A 71 -18.49 -15.08 2.38
N SER A 72 -19.46 -15.34 1.49
CA SER A 72 -19.38 -14.84 0.12
C SER A 72 -19.37 -13.31 0.08
N PRO A 73 -18.59 -12.68 -0.82
CA PRO A 73 -18.45 -11.23 -0.86
C PRO A 73 -19.71 -10.53 -1.39
N VAL A 74 -20.04 -9.39 -0.80
CA VAL A 74 -21.04 -8.44 -1.32
C VAL A 74 -20.29 -7.32 -2.05
N PHE A 75 -20.73 -6.99 -3.27
CA PHE A 75 -20.03 -6.03 -4.12
C PHE A 75 -20.75 -4.69 -4.23
N GLY A 76 -19.97 -3.61 -4.26
CA GLY A 76 -20.41 -2.25 -4.60
C GLY A 76 -19.58 -1.68 -5.75
N LYS A 77 -20.12 -0.68 -6.46
CA LYS A 77 -19.51 -0.12 -7.68
C LYS A 77 -19.17 1.37 -7.60
N HIS A 78 -19.58 2.05 -6.54
CA HIS A 78 -19.31 3.48 -6.35
C HIS A 78 -18.86 3.71 -4.92
N HIS A 79 -17.66 4.26 -4.78
CA HIS A 79 -17.00 4.46 -3.50
C HIS A 79 -16.53 5.91 -3.39
N ILE A 80 -16.66 6.49 -2.20
CA ILE A 80 -16.27 7.88 -1.96
C ILE A 80 -15.20 7.89 -0.88
N ALA A 81 -14.01 8.40 -1.21
CA ALA A 81 -12.93 8.62 -0.25
C ALA A 81 -12.81 10.11 0.06
N LYS A 82 -12.74 10.44 1.34
CA LYS A 82 -12.42 11.78 1.84
C LYS A 82 -10.95 11.86 2.20
N VAL A 83 -10.28 12.88 1.68
CA VAL A 83 -8.87 13.20 1.99
C VAL A 83 -8.81 14.58 2.61
N THR A 84 -8.29 14.67 3.84
CA THR A 84 -8.16 15.94 4.58
C THR A 84 -6.70 16.20 4.93
N PHE A 85 -6.21 17.40 4.62
CA PHE A 85 -4.82 17.76 4.91
C PHE A 85 -4.70 18.48 6.27
N PRO A 86 -3.95 17.94 7.25
CA PRO A 86 -3.80 18.57 8.55
C PRO A 86 -2.92 19.83 8.50
N PRO A 87 -2.97 20.72 9.52
CA PRO A 87 -2.18 21.95 9.54
C PRO A 87 -0.66 21.77 9.42
N LYS A 88 -0.11 20.61 9.83
CA LYS A 88 1.33 20.32 9.74
C LYS A 88 1.72 19.46 8.53
N TYR A 89 0.84 19.31 7.55
CA TYR A 89 1.19 18.62 6.30
C TYR A 89 2.39 19.29 5.60
N PRO A 90 3.33 18.56 4.96
CA PRO A 90 3.42 17.11 4.79
C PRO A 90 4.18 16.39 5.92
N ILE A 91 4.47 17.05 7.05
CA ILE A 91 5.10 16.39 8.20
C ILE A 91 4.12 15.41 8.84
N GLU A 92 2.87 15.84 9.02
CA GLU A 92 1.75 14.96 9.35
C GLU A 92 1.07 14.47 8.06
N PRO A 93 0.76 13.16 7.93
CA PRO A 93 0.13 12.63 6.73
C PRO A 93 -1.33 13.11 6.59
N PRO A 94 -1.90 13.06 5.38
CA PRO A 94 -3.32 13.32 5.20
C PRO A 94 -4.18 12.32 5.99
N GLU A 95 -5.34 12.77 6.44
CA GLU A 95 -6.38 11.89 7.00
C GLU A 95 -7.22 11.33 5.87
N LEU A 96 -7.36 10.00 5.83
CA LEU A 96 -7.99 9.26 4.75
C LEU A 96 -9.16 8.43 5.29
N TYR A 97 -10.37 8.69 4.80
CA TYR A 97 -11.57 7.98 5.23
C TYR A 97 -12.48 7.67 4.04
N MET A 98 -12.86 6.41 3.88
CA MET A 98 -14.01 6.04 3.08
C MET A 98 -15.29 6.58 3.73
N GLN A 99 -16.14 7.19 2.92
CA GLN A 99 -17.51 7.56 3.27
C GLN A 99 -18.50 6.43 2.96
N THR A 100 -18.08 5.46 2.15
CA THR A 100 -18.85 4.26 1.81
C THR A 100 -18.39 3.05 2.63
N ASP A 101 -19.27 2.09 2.86
CA ASP A 101 -18.96 0.86 3.58
C ASP A 101 -18.09 -0.06 2.74
N LEU A 102 -16.94 -0.46 3.28
CA LEU A 102 -15.95 -1.32 2.63
C LEU A 102 -15.53 -2.46 3.55
N TRP A 103 -15.30 -3.63 2.95
CA TRP A 103 -14.74 -4.80 3.61
C TRP A 103 -13.34 -5.07 3.06
N HIS A 104 -12.32 -4.44 3.67
CA HIS A 104 -10.95 -4.50 3.15
C HIS A 104 -9.92 -4.49 4.31
N PRO A 105 -8.81 -5.24 4.25
CA PRO A 105 -7.81 -5.28 5.34
C PRO A 105 -7.22 -3.91 5.71
N ASN A 106 -7.19 -2.97 4.77
CA ASN A 106 -6.68 -1.61 4.94
C ASN A 106 -7.74 -0.55 5.24
N ILE A 107 -9.01 -0.93 5.35
CA ILE A 107 -10.10 0.01 5.58
C ILE A 107 -10.93 -0.49 6.76
N LYS A 108 -11.06 0.34 7.78
CA LYS A 108 -11.80 -0.05 8.98
C LYS A 108 -13.30 -0.20 8.67
N SER A 109 -13.85 -1.39 8.84
CA SER A 109 -15.27 -1.68 8.52
C SER A 109 -16.25 -1.19 9.60
N GLU A 110 -15.79 -1.07 10.85
CA GLU A 110 -16.67 -0.84 12.01
C GLU A 110 -16.02 0.01 13.13
N GLY A 111 -16.87 0.51 14.02
CA GLY A 111 -16.46 1.22 15.24
C GLY A 111 -16.10 2.69 15.03
N LYS A 112 -15.44 3.29 16.03
CA LYS A 112 -15.12 4.74 16.06
C LYS A 112 -14.29 5.22 14.86
N TYR A 113 -13.46 4.34 14.29
CA TYR A 113 -12.59 4.65 13.17
C TYR A 113 -13.13 4.11 11.83
N LYS A 114 -14.42 3.75 11.75
CA LYS A 114 -15.04 3.25 10.51
C LYS A 114 -14.68 4.13 9.32
N GLY A 115 -14.31 3.50 8.22
CA GLY A 115 -13.86 4.13 6.97
C GLY A 115 -12.38 4.49 6.94
N ARG A 116 -11.65 4.52 8.08
CA ARG A 116 -10.24 4.92 8.08
C ARG A 116 -9.41 4.03 7.16
N ILE A 117 -8.61 4.66 6.29
CA ILE A 117 -7.74 3.98 5.33
C ILE A 117 -6.30 4.01 5.86
N CYS A 118 -5.67 2.84 5.97
CA CYS A 118 -4.23 2.73 6.23
C CYS A 118 -3.51 2.38 4.91
N GLY A 119 -2.63 3.23 4.39
CA GLY A 119 -1.91 2.90 3.16
C GLY A 119 -0.64 2.09 3.32
N ASN A 120 -0.38 1.55 4.51
CA ASN A 120 0.79 0.70 4.82
C ASN A 120 2.16 1.33 4.52
N THR A 121 2.23 2.65 4.40
CA THR A 121 3.51 3.35 4.26
C THR A 121 3.60 4.46 5.30
N LYS A 122 4.76 4.58 5.97
CA LYS A 122 5.02 5.65 6.94
C LYS A 122 5.13 7.04 6.30
N GLY A 123 5.07 7.13 4.96
CA GLY A 123 5.47 8.30 4.19
C GLY A 123 4.39 8.95 3.31
N PHE A 124 3.09 8.71 3.56
CA PHE A 124 2.06 9.51 2.89
C PHE A 124 2.29 10.99 3.18
N GLY A 125 2.42 11.80 2.13
CA GLY A 125 2.82 13.20 2.23
C GLY A 125 4.27 13.44 1.86
N LEU A 126 5.28 12.82 2.49
CA LEU A 126 6.68 13.18 2.18
C LEU A 126 7.15 12.69 0.80
N GLY A 127 6.77 11.48 0.40
CA GLY A 127 7.19 10.86 -0.88
C GLY A 127 6.06 10.67 -1.91
N TYR A 128 4.82 10.98 -1.53
CA TYR A 128 3.64 10.83 -2.38
C TYR A 128 3.00 12.19 -2.59
N ASP A 129 2.76 12.56 -3.84
CA ASP A 129 1.83 13.63 -4.15
C ASP A 129 0.39 13.11 -4.14
N LEU A 130 -0.58 14.01 -4.31
CA LEU A 130 -1.99 13.65 -4.25
C LEU A 130 -2.43 12.77 -5.42
N TYR A 131 -1.84 12.91 -6.61
CA TYR A 131 -2.04 11.99 -7.72
C TYR A 131 -1.75 10.54 -7.31
N LEU A 132 -0.54 10.26 -6.84
CA LEU A 132 -0.12 8.90 -6.46
C LEU A 132 -0.97 8.35 -5.31
N LEU A 133 -1.38 9.21 -4.38
CA LEU A 133 -2.25 8.84 -3.28
C LEU A 133 -3.63 8.38 -3.77
N VAL A 134 -4.23 9.08 -4.73
CA VAL A 134 -5.54 8.72 -5.31
C VAL A 134 -5.45 7.39 -6.05
N ILE A 135 -4.40 7.18 -6.84
CA ILE A 135 -4.16 5.90 -7.52
C ILE A 135 -4.02 4.77 -6.49
N ARG A 136 -3.25 5.00 -5.42
CA ARG A 136 -3.06 4.02 -4.35
C ARG A 136 -4.37 3.63 -3.67
N ILE A 137 -5.27 4.59 -3.42
CA ILE A 137 -6.61 4.32 -2.87
C ILE A 137 -7.41 3.46 -3.86
N GLY A 138 -7.39 3.78 -5.15
CA GLY A 138 -8.04 2.96 -6.17
C GLY A 138 -7.53 1.51 -6.20
N GLU A 139 -6.21 1.30 -6.16
CA GLU A 139 -5.60 -0.05 -6.14
C GLU A 139 -6.00 -0.86 -4.90
N ILE A 140 -6.11 -0.18 -3.75
CA ILE A 140 -6.65 -0.76 -2.51
C ILE A 140 -8.09 -1.22 -2.74
N LEU A 141 -8.95 -0.37 -3.31
CA LEU A 141 -10.35 -0.72 -3.60
C LEU A 141 -10.47 -1.89 -4.60
N GLN A 142 -9.54 -2.01 -5.55
CA GLN A 142 -9.47 -3.12 -6.51
C GLN A 142 -8.94 -4.43 -5.91
N PHE A 143 -8.46 -4.43 -4.66
CA PHE A 143 -7.72 -5.54 -4.04
C PHE A 143 -6.40 -5.90 -4.75
N LYS A 144 -5.85 -4.99 -5.58
CA LYS A 144 -4.50 -5.14 -6.13
C LYS A 144 -3.45 -4.98 -5.04
N GLN A 145 -3.78 -4.24 -3.98
CA GLN A 145 -2.87 -3.89 -2.90
C GLN A 145 -3.57 -3.98 -1.55
N TYR A 146 -3.21 -4.98 -0.75
CA TYR A 146 -3.72 -5.11 0.62
C TYR A 146 -2.69 -5.68 1.60
N HIS A 147 -2.90 -5.42 2.89
CA HIS A 147 -2.11 -6.02 3.97
C HIS A 147 -3.01 -6.83 4.89
N SER A 148 -2.98 -8.16 4.74
CA SER A 148 -3.81 -9.11 5.50
C SER A 148 -3.03 -9.83 6.60
N GLU A 149 -1.70 -9.74 6.61
CA GLU A 149 -0.86 -10.40 7.60
C GLU A 149 -0.93 -9.69 8.95
N ASN A 150 -1.13 -10.44 10.04
CA ASN A 150 -1.18 -9.87 11.40
C ASN A 150 0.23 -9.58 11.96
N THR A 151 1.04 -8.86 11.19
CA THR A 151 2.41 -8.46 11.49
C THR A 151 2.57 -6.95 11.28
N PRO A 152 3.46 -6.26 12.02
CA PRO A 152 3.67 -4.83 11.85
C PRO A 152 4.10 -4.43 10.42
N PRO A 153 3.51 -3.38 9.81
CA PRO A 153 2.35 -2.62 10.30
C PRO A 153 1.08 -3.48 10.26
N PHE A 154 0.35 -3.59 11.36
CA PHE A 154 -0.84 -4.44 11.45
C PHE A 154 -1.94 -4.00 10.48
N PRO A 155 -2.82 -4.92 10.03
CA PRO A 155 -3.98 -4.57 9.22
C PRO A 155 -4.87 -3.57 9.96
N GLU A 156 -5.45 -2.65 9.21
CA GLU A 156 -6.40 -1.68 9.75
C GLU A 156 -7.68 -2.38 10.22
N ASP A 157 -8.10 -3.42 9.48
CA ASP A 157 -9.21 -4.28 9.84
C ASP A 157 -8.80 -5.75 9.92
N ILE A 158 -8.65 -6.24 11.16
CA ILE A 158 -8.28 -7.63 11.46
C ILE A 158 -9.36 -8.62 10.99
N LYS A 159 -10.65 -8.25 11.00
CA LYS A 159 -11.73 -9.15 10.57
C LYS A 159 -11.68 -9.36 9.06
N ALA A 160 -11.54 -8.27 8.30
CA ALA A 160 -11.39 -8.34 6.86
C ALA A 160 -10.08 -9.03 6.46
N ALA A 161 -8.97 -8.74 7.16
CA ALA A 161 -7.69 -9.42 6.97
C ALA A 161 -7.79 -10.93 7.15
N ARG A 162 -8.45 -11.39 8.23
CA ARG A 162 -8.69 -12.81 8.48
C ARG A 162 -9.56 -13.43 7.39
N TRP A 163 -10.63 -12.76 6.98
CA TRP A 163 -11.49 -13.23 5.88
C TRP A 163 -10.70 -13.40 4.57
N VAL A 164 -9.76 -12.49 4.27
CA VAL A 164 -8.90 -12.62 3.09
C VAL A 164 -8.07 -13.91 3.16
N LEU A 165 -7.37 -14.14 4.28
CA LEU A 165 -6.48 -15.30 4.44
C LEU A 165 -7.23 -16.64 4.52
N GLU A 166 -8.35 -16.67 5.24
CA GLU A 166 -9.05 -17.92 5.56
C GLU A 166 -10.10 -18.29 4.51
N TYR A 167 -10.62 -17.32 3.75
CA TYR A 167 -11.71 -17.56 2.81
C TYR A 167 -11.40 -17.04 1.41
N ALA A 168 -11.05 -15.75 1.25
CA ALA A 168 -10.98 -15.14 -0.08
C ALA A 168 -9.84 -15.69 -0.95
N GLU A 169 -8.62 -15.78 -0.40
CA GLU A 169 -7.46 -16.32 -1.11
C GLU A 169 -7.61 -17.82 -1.43
N PRO A 170 -8.03 -18.70 -0.48
CA PRO A 170 -8.27 -20.11 -0.77
C PRO A 170 -9.34 -20.35 -1.85
N ASN A 171 -10.34 -19.48 -1.95
CA ASN A 171 -11.41 -19.58 -2.95
C ASN A 171 -11.11 -18.81 -4.25
N GLY A 172 -9.90 -18.27 -4.42
CA GLY A 172 -9.50 -17.57 -5.65
C GLY A 172 -10.28 -16.28 -5.91
N ILE A 173 -10.80 -15.62 -4.87
CA ILE A 173 -11.55 -14.37 -4.98
C ILE A 173 -10.59 -13.18 -5.12
N VAL A 174 -9.53 -13.16 -4.32
CA VAL A 174 -8.44 -12.17 -4.39
C VAL A 174 -7.12 -12.87 -4.08
N ASN A 175 -6.03 -12.40 -4.68
CA ASN A 175 -4.67 -12.80 -4.34
C ASN A 175 -3.67 -11.83 -4.99
N LYS A 176 -3.11 -10.89 -4.22
CA LYS A 176 -2.17 -9.88 -4.75
C LYS A 176 -0.84 -10.46 -5.27
N TYR A 177 -0.48 -11.68 -4.89
CA TYR A 177 0.75 -12.35 -5.34
C TYR A 177 0.53 -13.21 -6.60
N LYS A 178 -0.73 -13.40 -7.01
CA LYS A 178 -1.15 -14.11 -8.21
C LYS A 178 -1.91 -13.20 -9.19
N ASP A 179 -1.86 -11.89 -8.96
CA ASP A 179 -2.58 -10.88 -9.74
C ASP A 179 -4.09 -11.14 -9.87
N ILE A 180 -4.70 -11.69 -8.80
CA ILE A 180 -6.15 -11.89 -8.73
C ILE A 180 -6.74 -10.68 -7.98
N ALA A 181 -7.37 -9.78 -8.73
CA ALA A 181 -8.02 -8.58 -8.23
C ALA A 181 -9.55 -8.67 -8.38
N ILE A 182 -10.29 -7.80 -7.68
CA ILE A 182 -11.76 -7.71 -7.83
C ILE A 182 -12.16 -6.96 -9.11
N ASP A 183 -11.31 -6.04 -9.53
CA ASP A 183 -11.57 -5.16 -10.66
C ASP A 183 -10.22 -4.74 -11.28
N ASP A 184 -10.08 -4.96 -12.58
CA ASP A 184 -8.86 -4.64 -13.33
C ASP A 184 -8.97 -3.34 -14.14
N THR A 185 -10.09 -2.62 -14.04
CA THR A 185 -10.32 -1.37 -14.77
C THR A 185 -9.17 -0.39 -14.53
N PRO A 186 -8.51 0.13 -15.57
CA PRO A 186 -7.47 1.13 -15.41
C PRO A 186 -8.00 2.36 -14.67
N LEU A 187 -7.27 2.80 -13.64
CA LEU A 187 -7.65 3.99 -12.86
C LEU A 187 -7.34 5.30 -13.59
N VAL A 188 -6.42 5.25 -14.56
CA VAL A 188 -6.08 6.34 -15.47
C VAL A 188 -6.04 5.81 -16.89
N ASN A 189 -6.40 6.67 -17.83
CA ASN A 189 -6.32 6.40 -19.25
C ASN A 189 -4.84 6.46 -19.65
N ILE A 190 -4.24 5.31 -19.93
CA ILE A 190 -2.85 5.24 -20.40
C ILE A 190 -2.86 5.55 -21.89
N ASP A 191 -2.47 6.78 -22.23
CA ASP A 191 -2.20 7.15 -23.62
C ASP A 191 -0.80 6.68 -24.03
N TYR A 192 -0.71 5.46 -24.56
CA TYR A 192 0.53 4.89 -25.10
C TYR A 192 1.10 5.69 -26.30
N SER A 193 0.39 6.69 -26.84
CA SER A 193 0.89 7.53 -27.93
C SER A 193 1.89 8.58 -27.46
N LYS A 194 1.80 9.04 -26.19
CA LYS A 194 2.72 10.06 -25.62
C LYS A 194 4.12 9.50 -25.29
N ASP A 195 4.23 8.18 -25.09
CA ASP A 195 5.51 7.49 -24.82
C ASP A 195 6.24 7.01 -26.09
N ARG A 196 5.60 7.12 -27.26
CA ARG A 196 6.33 7.00 -28.52
C ARG A 196 7.15 8.26 -28.70
N LYS A 197 8.41 8.24 -28.24
CA LYS A 197 9.45 9.04 -28.91
C LYS A 197 9.28 8.79 -30.42
N PRO A 198 9.23 9.83 -31.27
CA PRO A 198 9.29 9.61 -32.71
C PRO A 198 10.48 8.68 -32.94
N ALA A 199 10.25 7.56 -33.60
CA ALA A 199 11.34 6.70 -34.02
C ALA A 199 12.25 7.60 -34.84
N ASP A 200 13.40 7.97 -34.26
CA ASP A 200 14.47 8.55 -35.03
C ASP A 200 14.67 7.60 -36.21
N ASN A 201 14.61 8.16 -37.42
CA ASN A 201 14.97 7.47 -38.64
C ASN A 201 16.46 7.11 -38.57
N GLU A 202 16.86 6.21 -37.68
CA GLU A 202 18.13 5.53 -37.78
C GLU A 202 18.02 4.60 -38.99
N PRO A 203 18.90 4.75 -39.99
CA PRO A 203 18.91 3.84 -41.13
C PRO A 203 19.12 2.41 -40.61
N ILE A 204 18.30 1.49 -41.15
CA ILE A 204 18.39 0.05 -40.93
C ILE A 204 19.86 -0.35 -41.10
N LYS A 205 20.54 -0.65 -39.99
CA LYS A 205 21.86 -1.27 -40.02
C LYS A 205 21.67 -2.70 -40.54
N GLU A 206 22.44 -3.02 -41.57
CA GLU A 206 22.46 -4.32 -42.24
C GLU A 206 22.64 -5.48 -41.25
N GLU A 207 22.09 -6.64 -41.62
CA GLU A 207 22.01 -7.85 -40.80
C GLU A 207 23.35 -8.22 -40.12
N PRO A 208 23.32 -8.75 -38.89
CA PRO A 208 24.53 -9.19 -38.22
C PRO A 208 25.18 -10.36 -38.99
N PRO A 209 26.52 -10.42 -39.04
CA PRO A 209 27.21 -11.48 -39.77
C PRO A 209 26.91 -12.85 -39.15
N ARG A 210 26.57 -13.80 -40.03
CA ARG A 210 26.30 -15.21 -39.69
C ARG A 210 27.55 -15.85 -39.10
N ILE A 211 27.57 -16.05 -37.78
CA ILE A 211 28.64 -16.76 -37.07
C ILE A 211 28.61 -18.24 -37.49
N LYS A 212 29.70 -18.72 -38.07
CA LYS A 212 29.91 -20.16 -38.33
C LYS A 212 30.16 -20.86 -36.99
N SER A 213 29.40 -21.92 -36.73
CA SER A 213 29.57 -22.81 -35.58
C SER A 213 30.98 -23.42 -35.59
N VAL A 214 31.71 -23.23 -34.50
CA VAL A 214 32.95 -23.96 -34.21
C VAL A 214 32.65 -24.90 -33.04
N ASP A 215 32.79 -26.19 -33.29
CA ASP A 215 32.65 -27.23 -32.26
C ASP A 215 33.76 -27.10 -31.22
N VAL A 216 33.39 -26.94 -29.95
CA VAL A 216 34.32 -26.98 -28.82
C VAL A 216 33.87 -28.06 -27.84
N ALA A 217 34.73 -29.07 -27.68
CA ALA A 217 34.53 -30.20 -26.78
C ALA A 217 34.44 -29.76 -25.30
N PRO A 218 33.64 -30.47 -24.47
CA PRO A 218 33.38 -30.06 -23.09
C PRO A 218 34.60 -30.27 -22.18
N ARG A 219 35.04 -29.19 -21.53
CA ARG A 219 36.07 -29.22 -20.48
C ARG A 219 35.38 -29.38 -19.12
N LYS A 220 35.65 -30.49 -18.42
CA LYS A 220 35.23 -30.71 -17.02
C LYS A 220 35.82 -29.62 -16.13
N VAL A 221 34.97 -28.93 -15.37
CA VAL A 221 35.38 -28.05 -14.27
C VAL A 221 34.98 -28.72 -12.97
N GLU A 222 35.96 -29.09 -12.16
CA GLU A 222 35.77 -29.57 -10.79
C GLU A 222 35.60 -28.36 -9.87
N THR A 223 34.43 -28.24 -9.24
CA THR A 223 34.15 -27.22 -8.22
C THR A 223 34.58 -27.76 -6.86
N LYS A 224 35.68 -27.24 -6.30
CA LYS A 224 36.02 -27.41 -4.87
C LYS A 224 35.27 -26.34 -4.07
N ILE A 225 34.42 -26.79 -3.15
CA ILE A 225 33.78 -25.96 -2.12
C ILE A 225 34.83 -25.73 -1.03
N ILE A 226 35.16 -24.49 -0.73
CA ILE A 226 35.95 -24.09 0.43
C ILE A 226 34.98 -23.42 1.40
N GLU A 227 34.73 -24.08 2.53
CA GLU A 227 33.97 -23.52 3.65
C GLU A 227 34.91 -22.66 4.50
N GLU A 228 34.63 -21.36 4.65
CA GLU A 228 35.26 -20.53 5.67
C GLU A 228 34.37 -20.46 6.92
N PRO A 229 34.94 -20.62 8.13
CA PRO A 229 34.17 -20.60 9.38
C PRO A 229 33.82 -19.17 9.80
N VAL A 230 32.54 -18.96 10.12
CA VAL A 230 32.03 -17.71 10.72
C VAL A 230 32.54 -17.61 12.16
N ILE A 231 33.40 -16.62 12.42
CA ILE A 231 33.87 -16.24 13.75
C ILE A 231 32.75 -15.48 14.47
N SER A 232 32.42 -15.92 15.69
CA SER A 232 31.45 -15.27 16.57
C SER A 232 32.13 -14.15 17.37
N GLU A 233 31.69 -12.91 17.17
CA GLU A 233 32.09 -11.80 18.03
C GLU A 233 31.26 -11.78 19.32
N LYS A 234 31.97 -11.80 20.44
CA LYS A 234 31.44 -11.65 21.80
C LYS A 234 31.24 -10.17 22.11
N GLU A 235 29.99 -9.75 22.34
CA GLU A 235 29.69 -8.45 22.92
C GLU A 235 29.90 -8.46 24.45
N ASN A 236 30.79 -7.59 24.92
CA ASN A 236 31.03 -7.29 26.33
C ASN A 236 30.14 -6.11 26.79
N LYS A 237 29.45 -6.31 27.92
CA LYS A 237 28.64 -5.31 28.63
C LYS A 237 29.51 -4.27 29.36
N LYS A 238 29.01 -3.02 29.42
CA LYS A 238 28.85 -2.28 30.70
C LYS A 238 27.71 -1.24 30.59
N PRO A 239 26.89 -1.04 31.66
CA PRO A 239 25.69 -0.21 31.62
C PRO A 239 25.89 1.18 32.27
N ASP A 240 25.21 2.18 31.73
CA ASP A 240 24.95 3.45 32.41
C ASP A 240 23.63 3.42 33.20
N ALA A 241 23.67 3.87 34.46
CA ALA A 241 22.53 4.22 35.30
C ALA A 241 21.85 5.50 34.72
N ILE A 242 20.58 5.87 34.95
CA ILE A 242 19.85 6.13 36.21
C ILE A 242 18.29 6.09 35.93
N PRO A 243 17.36 6.46 36.84
CA PRO A 243 16.40 5.56 37.51
C PRO A 243 14.91 5.76 37.13
N GLY A 244 14.07 4.76 37.42
CA GLY A 244 12.61 4.95 37.42
C GLY A 244 11.83 3.63 37.41
N LYS A 245 11.48 3.12 38.59
CA LYS A 245 10.77 1.85 38.78
C LYS A 245 9.28 1.97 38.40
N MET A 246 8.81 1.10 37.51
CA MET A 246 7.48 0.48 37.59
C MET A 246 7.62 -1.01 37.30
N LYS A 247 7.19 -1.84 38.26
CA LYS A 247 7.20 -3.31 38.17
C LYS A 247 5.90 -3.78 37.53
N ILE A 248 6.00 -4.64 36.52
CA ILE A 248 4.89 -5.50 36.07
C ILE A 248 5.43 -6.93 36.00
N ASN A 249 4.86 -7.82 36.80
CA ASN A 249 5.18 -9.25 36.80
C ASN A 249 4.29 -9.96 35.77
N ILE A 250 4.89 -10.65 34.80
CA ILE A 250 4.20 -11.64 33.95
C ILE A 250 4.89 -12.99 34.12
N VAL A 251 4.15 -13.94 34.69
CA VAL A 251 4.56 -15.33 34.86
C VAL A 251 4.26 -16.09 33.56
N ALA A 252 5.31 -16.56 32.88
CA ALA A 252 5.18 -17.44 31.72
C ALA A 252 4.95 -18.90 32.19
N LYS A 253 3.81 -19.50 31.80
CA LYS A 253 3.60 -20.95 31.88
C LYS A 253 4.03 -21.59 30.55
N LYS A 254 5.07 -22.43 30.61
CA LYS A 254 5.52 -23.33 29.53
C LYS A 254 4.49 -24.46 29.32
N ALA A 255 4.11 -24.70 28.07
CA ALA A 255 3.41 -25.90 27.63
C ALA A 255 4.41 -27.06 27.46
N ALA A 256 4.10 -28.21 28.07
CA ALA A 256 4.83 -29.47 27.90
C ALA A 256 3.91 -30.51 27.24
N GLY A 257 4.48 -31.30 26.33
CA GLY A 257 3.77 -32.16 25.38
C GLY A 257 2.93 -33.30 25.96
N LYS A 258 1.96 -33.75 25.17
CA LYS A 258 1.16 -34.95 25.42
C LYS A 258 1.95 -36.21 25.01
N LYS A 259 2.40 -36.99 26.00
CA LYS A 259 2.70 -38.43 25.84
C LYS A 259 1.47 -39.24 26.26
N LYS A 260 1.20 -40.33 25.53
CA LYS A 260 0.15 -41.33 25.78
C LYS A 260 0.18 -41.83 27.23
N ILE A 261 -0.98 -41.84 27.90
CA ILE A 261 -1.19 -42.51 29.18
C ILE A 261 -1.93 -43.81 28.92
N VAL A 262 -1.28 -44.94 29.22
CA VAL A 262 -1.87 -46.28 29.28
C VAL A 262 -2.18 -46.57 30.75
N ILE A 263 -3.43 -46.87 31.08
CA ILE A 263 -3.88 -47.18 32.44
C ILE A 263 -3.89 -48.70 32.61
N GLN A 264 -3.06 -49.24 33.50
CA GLN A 264 -3.24 -50.59 34.03
C GLN A 264 -3.71 -50.50 35.48
N LYS A 265 -4.91 -51.01 35.76
CA LYS A 265 -5.41 -51.27 37.12
C LYS A 265 -4.69 -52.50 37.69
N LYS A 266 -4.18 -52.41 38.91
CA LYS A 266 -4.00 -53.58 39.78
C LYS A 266 -4.69 -53.34 41.12
N ASN A 267 -5.50 -54.32 41.48
CA ASN A 267 -6.29 -54.39 42.70
C ASN A 267 -5.42 -54.86 43.87
N LYS A 268 -5.76 -54.30 45.04
CA LYS A 268 -5.39 -54.65 46.42
C LYS A 268 -3.93 -54.44 46.83
#